data_AF-A0A2T2X2G1-F1
#
_entry.id   AF-A0A2T2X2G1-F1
#
_cell.length_a   1.000
_cell.length_b   1.000
_cell.length_c   1.000
_cell.angle_alpha   90.00
_cell.angle_beta   90.00
_cell.angle_gamma   90.00
#
_symmetry.space_group_name_H-M   'P 1'
#
loop_
_entity.id
_entity.type
_entity.pdbx_description
1 polymer ?
#
loop_
_entity_poly.entity_id
_entity_poly.type
_entity_poly.pdbx_seq_one_letter_code
_entity_poly.pdbx_strand_id
1 'polypeptide(L)'
;MLWIIIGVSVVMHEGAHMVAGRWFGGRWLGIRVRWTRISVVMNLTGVSVRSRRCIAIAGLAVDGGFWLGFLIGSLLKKFSSPIMNVGLIWFTLILLVNATPWIPGSDGWKVWHHRKGGAE
;
A
#
# COMPACT_ATOMS: atom_id res chain seq x y z
N MET A 1 9.13 -19.25 2.54
CA MET A 1 9.14 -18.22 3.61
C MET A 1 8.89 -16.81 3.05
N LEU A 2 9.68 -16.31 2.09
CA LEU A 2 9.48 -14.97 1.51
C LEU A 2 8.06 -14.75 0.94
N TRP A 3 7.52 -15.70 0.17
CA TRP A 3 6.17 -15.61 -0.39
C TRP A 3 5.06 -15.48 0.68
N ILE A 4 5.27 -16.06 1.86
CA ILE A 4 4.35 -15.91 2.99
C ILE A 4 4.41 -14.48 3.51
N ILE A 5 5.62 -13.92 3.65
CA ILE A 5 5.81 -12.51 4.06
C ILE A 5 5.15 -11.57 3.05
N ILE A 6 5.31 -11.82 1.75
CA ILE A 6 4.67 -11.04 0.69
C ILE A 6 3.15 -11.13 0.79
N GLY A 7 2.59 -12.34 0.93
CA GLY A 7 1.14 -12.53 1.08
C GLY A 7 0.59 -11.82 2.31
N VAL A 8 1.27 -11.94 3.46
CA VAL A 8 0.92 -11.21 4.69
C VAL A 8 0.99 -9.71 4.48
N SER A 9 2.03 -9.19 3.80
CA SER A 9 2.16 -7.77 3.52
C SER A 9 1.00 -7.24 2.69
N VAL A 10 0.55 -7.98 1.66
CA VAL A 10 -0.61 -7.57 0.84
C VAL A 10 -1.88 -7.53 1.69
N VAL A 11 -2.11 -8.54 2.53
CA VAL A 11 -3.27 -8.56 3.44
C VAL A 11 -3.21 -7.40 4.44
N MET A 12 -2.03 -7.10 4.99
CA MET A 12 -1.85 -5.98 5.92
C MET A 12 -2.03 -4.62 5.24
N HIS A 13 -1.55 -4.48 4.00
CA HIS A 13 -1.73 -3.27 3.19
C HIS A 13 -3.22 -2.96 2.97
N GLU A 14 -3.97 -3.94 2.47
CA GLU A 14 -5.41 -3.80 2.26
C GLU A 14 -6.16 -3.63 3.60
N GLY A 15 -5.74 -4.37 4.63
CA GLY A 15 -6.26 -4.23 5.98
C GLY A 15 -6.08 -2.81 6.55
N ALA A 16 -4.94 -2.16 6.30
CA ALA A 16 -4.69 -0.79 6.75
C ALA A 16 -5.63 0.21 6.09
N HIS A 17 -5.90 0.04 4.79
CA HIS A 17 -6.93 0.83 4.12
C HIS A 17 -8.33 0.59 4.68
N MET A 18 -8.69 -0.66 5.05
CA MET A 18 -9.98 -0.98 5.67
C MET A 18 -10.12 -0.29 7.03
N VAL A 19 -9.11 -0.42 7.88
CA VAL A 19 -9.07 0.17 9.22
C VAL A 19 -9.14 1.69 9.14
N ALA A 20 -8.29 2.31 8.29
CA ALA A 20 -8.33 3.75 8.07
C ALA A 20 -9.68 4.20 7.49
N GLY A 21 -10.22 3.46 6.52
CA GLY A 21 -11.53 3.74 5.93
C GLY A 21 -12.64 3.76 6.97
N ARG A 22 -12.66 2.77 7.87
CA ARG A 22 -13.64 2.70 8.96
C ARG A 22 -13.44 3.81 9.99
N TRP A 23 -12.19 4.11 10.35
CA TRP A 23 -11.83 5.17 11.30
C TRP A 23 -12.33 6.54 10.84
N PHE A 24 -12.27 6.81 9.53
CA PHE A 24 -12.79 8.05 8.95
C PHE A 24 -14.29 8.01 8.60
N GLY A 25 -15.06 7.07 9.16
CA GLY A 25 -16.52 7.00 8.98
C GLY A 25 -16.98 6.40 7.65
N GLY A 26 -16.08 5.81 6.87
CA GLY A 26 -16.40 5.16 5.61
C GLY A 26 -17.28 3.93 5.79
N ARG A 27 -18.24 3.76 4.90
CA ARG A 27 -19.02 2.51 4.76
C ARG A 27 -18.40 1.65 3.68
N TRP A 28 -18.10 0.42 4.04
CA TRP A 28 -17.52 -0.57 3.14
C TRP A 28 -18.63 -1.27 2.34
N LEU A 29 -18.50 -1.25 1.01
CA LEU A 29 -19.45 -1.88 0.09
C LEU A 29 -18.89 -3.16 -0.56
N GLY A 30 -17.67 -3.57 -0.16
CA GLY A 30 -17.03 -4.79 -0.63
C GLY A 30 -15.64 -4.57 -1.25
N ILE A 31 -14.93 -5.68 -1.44
CA ILE A 31 -13.63 -5.78 -2.12
C ILE A 31 -13.85 -6.36 -3.52
N ARG A 32 -13.20 -5.78 -4.54
CA ARG A 32 -13.09 -6.36 -5.87
C ARG A 32 -11.63 -6.48 -6.29
N VAL A 33 -11.20 -7.70 -6.64
CA VAL A 33 -9.88 -7.92 -7.25
C VAL A 33 -9.99 -7.67 -8.74
N ARG A 34 -9.28 -6.67 -9.25
CA ARG A 34 -9.14 -6.41 -10.68
C ARG A 34 -7.89 -7.11 -11.20
N TRP A 35 -8.08 -8.32 -11.71
CA TRP A 35 -7.02 -9.14 -12.28
C TRP A 35 -6.26 -8.47 -13.43
N THR A 36 -6.93 -7.61 -14.21
CA THR A 36 -6.32 -6.86 -15.32
C THR A 36 -5.26 -5.85 -14.89
N ARG A 37 -5.21 -5.48 -13.60
CA ARG A 37 -4.18 -4.59 -13.04
C ARG A 37 -3.53 -5.16 -11.78
N ILE A 38 -3.82 -6.42 -11.45
CA ILE A 38 -3.46 -7.06 -10.16
C ILE A 38 -3.66 -6.05 -9.02
N SER A 39 -4.86 -5.46 -8.95
CA SER A 39 -5.17 -4.45 -7.95
C SER A 39 -6.40 -4.85 -7.15
N VAL A 40 -6.32 -4.67 -5.83
CA VAL A 40 -7.46 -4.84 -4.95
C VAL A 40 -8.14 -3.48 -4.83
N VAL A 41 -9.41 -3.41 -5.19
CA VAL A 41 -10.21 -2.18 -5.14
C VAL A 41 -11.23 -2.32 -4.03
N MET A 42 -11.13 -1.42 -3.05
CA MET A 42 -12.13 -1.31 -2.00
C MET A 42 -13.12 -0.20 -2.28
N ASN A 43 -14.40 -0.55 -2.31
CA ASN A 43 -15.47 0.41 -2.46
C ASN A 43 -15.81 1.00 -1.10
N LEU A 44 -15.35 2.23 -0.87
CA LEU A 44 -15.62 3.02 0.33
C LEU A 44 -16.53 4.19 -0.05
N THR A 45 -17.61 4.39 0.71
CA THR A 45 -18.53 5.53 0.56
C THR A 45 -18.59 6.36 1.83
N GLY A 46 -19.01 7.62 1.71
CA GLY A 46 -19.14 8.53 2.85
C GLY A 46 -17.81 9.08 3.38
N VAL A 47 -16.73 8.98 2.59
CA VAL A 47 -15.39 9.40 2.99
C VAL A 47 -15.00 10.70 2.28
N SER A 48 -14.62 11.72 3.05
CA SER A 48 -14.14 12.99 2.51
C SER A 48 -12.87 12.82 1.66
N VAL A 49 -12.60 13.76 0.73
CA VAL A 49 -11.38 13.75 -0.10
C VAL A 49 -10.11 13.71 0.74
N ARG A 50 -10.07 14.46 1.85
CA ARG A 50 -8.93 14.46 2.79
C ARG A 50 -8.75 13.10 3.44
N SER A 51 -9.84 12.46 3.84
CA SER A 51 -9.82 11.12 4.43
C SER A 51 -9.39 10.06 3.41
N ARG A 52 -9.77 10.18 2.12
CA ARG A 52 -9.28 9.28 1.04
C ARG A 52 -7.77 9.33 0.91
N ARG A 53 -7.17 10.51 1.05
CA ARG A 53 -5.71 10.67 1.06
C ARG A 53 -5.08 9.98 2.27
N CYS A 54 -5.62 10.17 3.47
CA CYS A 54 -5.12 9.50 4.67
C CYS A 54 -5.22 7.97 4.57
N ILE A 55 -6.29 7.46 3.96
CA ILE A 55 -6.46 6.02 3.70
C ILE A 55 -5.39 5.52 2.74
N ALA A 56 -5.13 6.22 1.63
CA ALA A 56 -4.07 5.85 0.70
C ALA A 56 -2.67 5.86 1.37
N ILE A 57 -2.39 6.84 2.23
CA ILE A 57 -1.14 6.89 3.00
C ILE A 57 -1.02 5.69 3.95
N ALA A 58 -2.12 5.17 4.49
CA ALA A 58 -2.07 4.03 5.40
C ALA A 58 -1.50 2.76 4.73
N GLY A 59 -1.87 2.49 3.47
CA GLY A 59 -1.30 1.38 2.69
C GLY A 59 0.20 1.58 2.43
N LEU A 60 0.60 2.78 2.00
CA LEU A 60 2.00 3.14 1.79
C LEU A 60 2.85 3.04 3.08
N ALA A 61 2.27 3.35 4.24
CA ALA A 61 2.96 3.24 5.52
C ALA A 61 3.25 1.77 5.87
N VAL A 62 2.33 0.85 5.55
CA VAL A 62 2.56 -0.60 5.73
C VAL A 62 3.68 -1.08 4.79
N ASP A 63 3.60 -0.77 3.49
CA ASP A 63 4.64 -1.13 2.52
C ASP A 63 6.01 -0.56 2.93
N GLY A 64 6.03 0.69 3.40
CA GLY A 64 7.19 1.38 3.94
C GLY A 64 7.77 0.68 5.17
N GLY A 65 6.93 0.20 6.08
CA GLY A 65 7.33 -0.54 7.26
C GLY A 65 8.00 -1.87 6.92
N PHE A 66 7.42 -2.64 5.97
CA PHE A 66 8.05 -3.87 5.48
C PHE A 66 9.40 -3.59 4.82
N TRP A 67 9.46 -2.61 3.91
CA TRP A 67 10.71 -2.20 3.28
C TRP A 67 11.78 -1.81 4.30
N LEU A 68 11.43 -1.00 5.29
CA LEU A 68 12.35 -0.56 6.34
C LEU A 68 12.85 -1.74 7.18
N GLY A 69 11.98 -2.70 7.51
CA GLY A 69 12.37 -3.93 8.20
C GLY A 69 13.39 -4.76 7.42
N PHE A 70 13.18 -4.92 6.11
CA PHE A 70 14.14 -5.59 5.23
C PHE A 70 15.45 -4.81 5.09
N LEU A 71 15.39 -3.48 4.99
CA LEU A 71 16.57 -2.62 4.93
C LEU A 71 17.41 -2.75 6.21
N ILE A 72 16.80 -2.53 7.37
CA ILE A 72 17.47 -2.65 8.68
C ILE A 72 18.05 -4.06 8.84
N GLY A 73 17.26 -5.09 8.54
CA GLY A 73 17.74 -6.46 8.67
C GLY A 73 18.88 -6.80 7.71
N SER A 74 18.93 -6.20 6.51
CA SER A 74 20.04 -6.32 5.57
C SER A 74 21.30 -5.61 6.06
N LEU A 75 21.15 -4.42 6.65
CA LEU A 75 22.26 -3.66 7.26
C LEU A 75 22.84 -4.36 8.49
N LEU A 76 21.99 -4.95 9.34
CA LEU A 76 22.39 -5.66 10.56
C LEU A 76 23.02 -7.03 10.28
N LYS A 77 22.62 -7.71 9.20
CA LYS A 77 23.17 -9.00 8.79
C LYS A 77 23.91 -8.83 7.47
N LYS A 78 25.21 -8.48 7.52
CA LYS A 78 26.15 -8.37 6.38
C LYS A 78 25.76 -9.33 5.22
N PHE A 79 24.95 -8.82 4.29
CA PHE A 79 24.47 -9.39 3.01
C PHE A 79 24.71 -10.89 2.74
N SER A 80 24.06 -11.80 3.49
CA SER A 80 24.26 -13.24 3.26
C SER A 80 22.97 -14.08 3.20
N SER A 81 21.80 -13.50 3.47
CA SER A 81 20.52 -14.22 3.31
C SER A 81 19.83 -13.81 2.01
N PRO A 82 19.62 -14.75 1.05
CA PRO A 82 18.86 -14.49 -0.18
C PRO A 82 17.47 -13.91 0.08
N ILE A 83 16.84 -14.28 1.21
CA ILE A 83 15.52 -13.78 1.60
C ILE A 83 15.55 -12.28 1.85
N MET A 84 16.62 -11.76 2.46
CA MET A 84 16.73 -10.32 2.76
C MET A 84 16.97 -9.52 1.48
N ASN A 85 17.84 -10.00 0.59
CA ASN A 85 18.12 -9.33 -0.68
C ASN A 85 16.89 -9.32 -1.59
N VAL A 86 16.25 -10.47 -1.79
CA VAL A 86 15.06 -10.57 -2.64
C VAL A 86 13.89 -9.80 -2.02
N GLY A 87 13.71 -9.86 -0.70
CA GLY A 87 12.70 -9.08 0.00
C GLY A 87 12.92 -7.58 -0.17
N LEU A 88 14.15 -7.09 0.00
CA LEU A 88 14.46 -5.67 -0.18
C LEU A 88 14.18 -5.21 -1.62
N ILE A 89 14.58 -5.99 -2.63
CA ILE A 89 14.28 -5.71 -4.04
C ILE A 89 12.76 -5.65 -4.24
N TRP A 90 12.04 -6.67 -3.77
CA TRP A 90 10.59 -6.78 -3.93
C TRP A 90 9.84 -5.60 -3.30
N PHE A 91 10.11 -5.28 -2.03
CA PHE A 91 9.44 -4.20 -1.33
C PHE A 91 9.83 -2.81 -1.86
N THR A 92 11.04 -2.67 -2.42
CA THR A 92 11.42 -1.46 -3.15
C THR A 92 10.58 -1.31 -4.42
N LEU A 93 10.39 -2.38 -5.19
CA LEU A 93 9.54 -2.36 -6.40
C LEU A 93 8.08 -2.06 -6.06
N ILE A 94 7.53 -2.70 -5.02
CA ILE A 94 6.17 -2.40 -4.56
C ILE A 94 6.03 -0.94 -4.20
N LEU A 95 6.94 -0.37 -3.39
CA LEU A 95 6.87 1.05 -3.03
C LEU A 95 7.00 1.95 -4.25
N LEU A 96 7.89 1.65 -5.20
CA LEU A 96 8.01 2.43 -6.43
C LEU A 96 6.70 2.43 -7.24
N VAL A 97 6.03 1.28 -7.33
CA VAL A 97 4.77 1.13 -8.08
C VAL A 97 3.57 1.70 -7.31
N ASN A 98 3.51 1.55 -6.00
CA ASN A 98 2.37 2.02 -5.20
C ASN A 98 2.50 3.49 -4.83
N ALA A 99 3.69 4.00 -4.54
CA ALA A 99 3.90 5.39 -4.15
C ALA A 99 4.04 6.34 -5.36
N THR A 100 4.18 5.81 -6.58
CA THR A 100 4.26 6.67 -7.76
C THR A 100 2.95 7.42 -8.01
N PRO A 101 3.00 8.73 -8.31
CA PRO A 101 1.82 9.51 -8.65
C PRO A 101 1.33 9.26 -10.09
N TRP A 102 2.09 8.52 -10.92
CA TRP A 102 1.81 8.41 -12.35
C TRP A 102 0.95 7.20 -12.73
N ILE A 103 0.80 6.21 -11.84
CA ILE A 103 0.02 5.00 -12.11
C ILE A 103 -1.42 5.20 -11.63
N PRO A 104 -2.42 5.32 -12.53
CA PRO A 104 -3.79 5.56 -12.13
C PRO A 104 -4.33 4.43 -11.26
N GLY A 105 -4.78 4.79 -10.05
CA GLY A 105 -5.30 3.85 -9.05
C GLY A 105 -4.29 3.39 -8.01
N SER A 106 -2.99 3.69 -8.16
CA SER A 106 -2.01 3.52 -7.09
C SER A 106 -2.31 4.45 -5.92
N ASP A 107 -1.76 4.16 -4.74
CA ASP A 107 -1.93 5.03 -3.58
C ASP A 107 -1.22 6.36 -3.74
N GLY A 108 -0.05 6.38 -4.37
CA GLY A 108 0.67 7.60 -4.74
C GLY A 108 -0.15 8.50 -5.65
N TRP A 109 -0.84 7.92 -6.63
CA TRP A 109 -1.77 8.65 -7.49
C TRP A 109 -2.92 9.25 -6.68
N LYS A 110 -3.55 8.46 -5.79
CA LYS A 110 -4.62 8.96 -4.89
C LYS A 110 -4.09 10.10 -4.01
N VAL A 111 -2.91 9.95 -3.43
CA VAL A 111 -2.30 10.96 -2.56
C VAL A 111 -2.03 12.27 -3.31
N TRP A 112 -1.54 12.18 -4.54
CA TRP A 112 -1.21 13.33 -5.37
C TRP A 112 -2.47 14.04 -5.90
N HIS A 113 -3.40 13.29 -6.47
CA HIS A 113 -4.57 13.85 -7.14
C HIS A 113 -5.65 14.33 -6.17
N HIS A 114 -5.81 13.69 -5.00
CA HIS A 114 -6.69 14.21 -3.95
C HIS A 114 -6.10 15.41 -3.19
N ARG A 115 -4.85 15.82 -3.47
CA ARG A 115 -4.23 17.03 -2.90
C ARG A 115 -4.62 18.31 -3.65
N LYS A 116 -5.05 18.20 -4.91
CA LYS A 116 -5.28 19.36 -5.79
C LYS A 116 -6.74 19.87 -5.81
N GLY A 117 -7.63 19.34 -4.97
CA GLY A 117 -9.04 19.78 -4.96
C GLY A 117 -9.74 19.64 -6.32
N GLY A 118 -9.26 18.74 -7.19
CA GLY A 118 -9.68 18.66 -8.58
C GLY A 118 -10.71 17.57 -8.85
N ALA A 119 -11.93 18.04 -9.12
CA ALA A 119 -13.00 17.45 -9.92
C ALA A 119 -13.68 16.18 -9.40
N GLU A 120 -14.60 16.37 -8.46
CA GLU A 120 -16.02 16.13 -8.77
C GLU A 120 -16.74 17.49 -8.75
#